data_AF-A0A527VC56-F1
#
_entry.id   AF-A0A527VC56-F1
#
_cell.length_a   1.000
_cell.length_b   1.000
_cell.length_c   1.000
_cell.angle_alpha   90.00
_cell.angle_beta   90.00
_cell.angle_gamma   90.00
#
_symmetry.space_group_name_H-M   'P 1'
#
loop_
_entity.id
_entity.type
_entity.pdbx_description
1 polymer ?
#
loop_
_entity_poly.entity_id
_entity_poly.type
_entity_poly.pdbx_seq_one_letter_code
_entity_poly.pdbx_strand_id
1 'polypeptide(L)' 'MCNDYRLTVDVASIVEDFADLKIRIRFGEGAPNIEAREDIKITDVAPIIRTIEGVRGEGDMVQRRWSWPGPNKRP' A
#
# COMPACT_ATOMS: atom_id res chain seq x y z
N MET A 1 10.79 -16.27 -5.54
CA MET A 1 10.19 -15.45 -6.62
C MET A 1 9.11 -14.62 -5.96
N CYS A 2 9.20 -13.28 -5.98
CA CYS A 2 8.37 -12.40 -5.14
C CYS A 2 7.16 -11.81 -5.89
N ASN A 3 6.60 -12.56 -6.84
CA ASN A 3 5.46 -12.17 -7.69
C ASN A 3 4.09 -12.57 -7.11
N ASP A 4 4.10 -13.14 -5.91
CA ASP A 4 2.95 -13.51 -5.09
C ASP A 4 3.31 -13.17 -3.64
N TYR A 5 2.42 -12.50 -2.92
CA TYR A 5 2.58 -12.21 -1.50
C TYR A 5 1.25 -12.21 -0.75
N ARG A 6 1.35 -12.25 0.59
CA ARG A 6 0.21 -12.23 1.51
C ARG A 6 0.17 -10.92 2.28
N LEU A 7 -1.04 -10.37 2.43
CA LEU A 7 -1.33 -9.26 3.32
C LEU A 7 -2.46 -9.68 4.25
N THR A 8 -2.11 -10.17 5.44
CA THR A 8 -3.08 -10.64 6.45
C THR A 8 -3.18 -9.72 7.66
N VAL A 9 -2.49 -8.57 7.61
CA VAL A 9 -2.53 -7.55 8.65
C VAL A 9 -3.59 -6.52 8.32
N ASP A 10 -4.30 -6.03 9.35
CA ASP A 10 -5.30 -4.99 9.20
C ASP A 10 -4.67 -3.60 9.09
N VAL A 11 -5.48 -2.63 8.64
CA VAL A 11 -5.05 -1.23 8.46
C VAL A 11 -4.51 -0.62 9.75
N ALA A 12 -5.13 -0.92 10.91
CA ALA A 12 -4.74 -0.30 12.17
C ALA A 12 -3.34 -0.76 12.61
N SER A 13 -3.05 -2.06 12.47
CA SER A 13 -1.72 -2.62 12.71
C SER A 13 -0.65 -1.96 11.83
N ILE A 14 -0.94 -1.79 10.52
CA ILE A 14 0.00 -1.08 9.62
C ILE A 14 0.22 0.37 10.09
N VAL A 15 -0.84 1.09 10.46
CA VAL A 15 -0.73 2.48 10.93
C VAL A 15 0.10 2.59 12.21
N GLU A 16 -0.06 1.64 13.13
CA GLU A 16 0.71 1.56 14.38
C GLU A 16 2.20 1.34 14.11
N ASP A 17 2.55 0.39 13.24
CA ASP A 17 3.95 0.13 12.85
C ASP A 17 4.64 1.38 12.28
N PHE A 18 3.93 2.18 11.46
CA PHE A 18 4.48 3.43 10.94
C PHE A 18 4.53 4.54 12.00
N ALA A 19 3.61 4.55 12.96
CA ALA A 19 3.62 5.51 14.07
C ALA A 19 4.86 5.33 14.97
N ASP A 20 5.31 4.10 15.18
CA ASP A 20 6.56 3.79 15.90
C ASP A 20 7.79 4.38 15.21
N LEU A 21 7.76 4.42 13.87
CA LEU A 21 8.78 5.07 13.03
C LEU A 21 8.63 6.60 12.95
N LYS A 22 7.67 7.19 13.69
CA LYS A 22 7.32 8.62 13.64
C LYS A 22 6.84 9.08 12.26
N ILE A 23 6.18 8.18 11.53
CA ILE A 23 5.55 8.46 10.25
C ILE A 23 4.03 8.44 10.44
N ARG A 24 3.37 9.58 10.27
CA ARG A 24 1.91 9.67 10.33
C ARG A 24 1.31 9.24 8.99
N ILE A 25 0.42 8.26 9.01
CA ILE A 25 -0.31 7.82 7.82
C ILE A 25 -1.58 8.64 7.63
N ARG A 26 -1.77 9.17 6.41
CA ARG A 26 -2.99 9.80 5.92
C ARG A 26 -3.69 8.87 4.94
N PHE A 27 -4.98 9.14 4.74
CA PHE A 27 -5.84 8.43 3.80
C PHE A 27 -6.41 9.41 2.78
N GLY A 28 -5.56 9.91 1.88
CA GLY A 28 -5.89 10.96 0.92
C GLY A 28 -7.00 10.58 -0.07
N GLU A 29 -7.20 9.28 -0.30
CA GLU A 29 -8.24 8.73 -1.18
C GLU A 29 -9.37 8.02 -0.39
N GLY A 30 -9.42 8.25 0.93
CA GLY A 30 -10.31 7.53 1.85
C GLY A 30 -9.62 6.33 2.51
N ALA A 31 -10.06 5.98 3.72
CA ALA A 31 -9.49 4.85 4.44
C ALA A 31 -9.84 3.53 3.74
N PRO A 32 -8.87 2.74 3.26
CA PRO A 32 -9.17 1.52 2.55
C PRO A 32 -9.70 0.46 3.51
N ASN A 33 -10.75 -0.25 3.11
CA ASN A 33 -11.16 -1.48 3.78
C ASN A 33 -10.27 -2.62 3.27
N ILE A 34 -9.09 -2.81 3.89
CA ILE A 34 -8.16 -3.87 3.51
C ILE A 34 -8.64 -5.19 4.09
N GLU A 35 -9.07 -6.10 3.22
CA GLU A 35 -9.34 -7.49 3.59
C GLU A 35 -8.04 -8.29 3.69
N ALA A 36 -7.99 -9.25 4.61
CA ALA A 36 -6.88 -10.19 4.69
C ALA A 36 -6.85 -11.05 3.42
N ARG A 37 -5.71 -11.03 2.71
CA ARG A 37 -5.51 -11.70 1.43
C ARG A 37 -4.27 -12.56 1.44
N GLU A 38 -4.41 -13.82 1.06
CA GLU A 38 -3.31 -14.80 1.02
C GLU A 38 -2.69 -15.01 -0.36
N ASP A 39 -3.28 -14.42 -1.40
CA ASP A 39 -2.88 -14.59 -2.79
C ASP A 39 -3.04 -13.25 -3.52
N ILE A 40 -2.04 -12.36 -3.36
CA ILE A 40 -1.96 -11.10 -4.10
C ILE A 40 -0.94 -11.29 -5.21
N LYS A 41 -1.38 -11.22 -6.46
CA LYS A 41 -0.56 -11.45 -7.66
C LYS A 41 -0.22 -10.17 -8.38
N ILE A 42 0.80 -10.25 -9.22
CA ILE A 42 1.11 -9.16 -10.17
C ILE A 42 -0.17 -8.72 -10.88
N THR A 43 -0.34 -7.40 -11.01
CA THR A 43 -1.56 -6.72 -11.52
C THR A 43 -2.75 -6.59 -10.59
N ASP A 44 -2.78 -7.25 -9.44
CA ASP A 44 -3.83 -7.02 -8.43
C ASP A 44 -3.70 -5.62 -7.82
N VAL A 45 -4.79 -5.12 -7.23
CA VAL A 45 -4.73 -3.90 -6.41
C VAL A 45 -4.23 -4.26 -5.01
N ALA A 46 -3.31 -3.46 -4.50
CA ALA A 46 -2.70 -3.60 -3.19
C ALA A 46 -2.49 -2.23 -2.53
N PRO A 47 -2.53 -2.14 -1.20
CA PRO A 47 -2.19 -0.93 -0.47
C PRO A 47 -0.68 -0.66 -0.56
N ILE A 48 -0.32 0.60 -0.76
CA ILE A 48 1.05 1.10 -0.67
C ILE A 48 1.07 2.35 0.22
N ILE A 49 2.20 2.60 0.87
CA ILE A 49 2.49 3.89 1.50
C ILE A 49 3.38 4.69 0.54
N ARG A 50 2.92 5.88 0.14
CA ARG A 50 3.73 6.83 -0.64
C ARG A 50 4.06 8.05 0.19
N THR A 51 5.14 8.73 -0.16
CA THR A 51 5.46 10.04 0.44
C THR A 51 4.46 11.09 -0.04
N ILE A 52 4.26 12.11 0.79
CA ILE A 52 3.50 13.31 0.44
C ILE A 52 4.52 14.40 0.09
N GLU A 53 4.38 15.00 -1.10
CA GLU A 53 5.29 16.05 -1.55
C GLU A 53 5.30 17.23 -0.58
N GLY A 54 6.50 17.69 -0.19
CA GLY A 54 6.68 18.81 0.73
C GLY A 54 6.38 18.51 2.20
N VAL A 55 5.97 17.29 2.57
CA VAL A 55 5.62 16.93 3.95
C VAL A 55 6.54 15.82 4.47
N ARG A 56 7.37 16.13 5.47
CA ARG A 56 8.25 15.15 6.12
C ARG A 56 7.52 14.46 7.27
N GLY A 57 7.78 13.16 7.45
CA GLY A 57 7.21 12.38 8.55
C GLY A 57 5.74 12.03 8.33
N GLU A 58 5.22 12.19 7.12
CA GLU A 58 3.87 11.78 6.76
C GLU A 58 3.90 10.93 5.48
N GLY A 59 3.06 9.90 5.47
CA GLY A 59 2.83 9.03 4.32
C GLY A 59 1.36 8.98 3.97
N ASP A 60 1.05 8.67 2.72
CA ASP A 60 -0.32 8.50 2.23
C ASP A 60 -0.53 7.03 1.87
N MET A 61 -1.50 6.39 2.52
CA MET A 61 -1.92 5.03 2.20
C MET A 61 -2.92 5.06 1.04
N VAL A 62 -2.55 4.44 -0.07
CA VAL A 62 -3.37 4.38 -1.27
C VAL A 62 -3.42 2.98 -1.85
N GLN A 63 -4.49 2.66 -2.58
CA GLN A 63 -4.61 1.39 -3.28
C GLN A 63 -4.15 1.53 -4.73
N ARG A 64 -3.19 0.71 -5.17
CA ARG A 64 -2.62 0.75 -6.51
C ARG A 64 -2.47 -0.64 -7.12
N ARG A 65 -2.51 -0.68 -8.45
CA ARG A 65 -2.16 -1.88 -9.22
C ARG A 65 -0.70 -2.26 -8.93
N TRP A 66 -0.47 -3.50 -8.51
CA TRP A 66 0.84 -4.06 -8.23
C TRP A 66 1.52 -4.52 -9.53
N SER A 67 1.77 -3.57 -10.41
CA SER A 67 2.56 -3.70 -11.63
C SER A 67 2.65 -2.34 -12.31
N TRP A 68 3.71 -2.13 -13.08
CA TRP A 68 3.91 -0.94 -13.87
C TRP A 68 3.52 -1.30 -15.29
N PRO A 69 2.45 -0.74 -15.86
CA PRO A 69 2.09 -1.08 -17.22
C PRO A 69 3.20 -0.58 -18.16
N GLY A 70 3.90 -1.52 -18.81
CA GLY A 70 4.84 -1.20 -19.88
C GLY A 70 4.13 -0.65 -21.13
N PRO A 71 4.88 -0.31 -22.20
CA PRO A 71 4.32 0.28 -23.42
C PRO A 71 3.17 -0.54 -24.04
N ASN A 72 3.21 -1.86 -23.86
CA ASN A 72 2.18 -2.80 -24.34
C ASN A 72 1.19 -3.24 -23.26
N LYS A 73 1.04 -2.49 -22.16
CA LYS A 73 0.20 -2.81 -20.98
C LYS A 73 0.53 -4.11 -20.24
N ARG A 74 1.61 -4.78 -20.62
CA ARG A 74 2.18 -5.92 -19.89
C ARG A 74 2.86 -5.42 -18.61
N PRO A 75 2.81 -6.21 -17.53
CA PRO A 75 3.64 -5.96 -16.35
C PRO A 75 5.13 -5.96 -16.66
#